data_AF-A0ABD5PEF1-F1
#
_entry.id   AF-A0ABD5PEF1-F1
#
_cell.length_a   1.000
_cell.length_b   1.000
_cell.length_c   1.000
_cell.angle_alpha   90.00
_cell.angle_beta   90.00
_cell.angle_gamma   90.00
#
_symmetry.space_group_name_H-M   'P 1'
#
loop_
_entity.id
_entity.type
_entity.pdbx_description
1 polymer ?
#
loop_
_entity_poly.entity_id
_entity_poly.type
_entity_poly.pdbx_seq_one_letter_code
_entity_poly.pdbx_strand_id
1 'polypeptide(L)'
;MPVLPREAFARRLDALSPTALRDFAADVWAARGFDTRVGDGDDSLTVTRDGVDRTVVPVATRRLRGLSSVPGGVDPDVVVDGSGTDAGRSLAADHDASYVGPGDLYHRLLYGVDREVAAGLLHRHLGAPLHVDESPTTPAGSTDRPEPTAGDDDGRSGLGLLRRATPDGGDLTTALVVGAVVVAALVVGLGPGALTGLVPGDGTGSTPGDPVDVTGGQTGVNDTNASGSVGAIGATPDYPPGLSRDGVDGEALSDAHHEYLSNRSYTLVERSDAPHEATRRDWEHHRRTVQRVESESRFLESTRGWRTFENGTGDRFTVDQYTADGLSVSRVNASDEPVEYRVRRGHRNDPRGASWRVEHYLSGENATVTEEETADGRRFRVVDPSPPTDWRENDRVTVTDYRAEATVHPAGYVTSLSVRMTFERNGSVGEGRFVLEYDDVGNTSVSEPPFVDEALANASNGTTPARTENATATPAPE
;
A
#
# COMPACT_ATOMS: atom_id res chain seq x y z
N MET A 1 6.07 -9.73 17.25
CA MET A 1 7.50 -9.37 17.38
C MET A 1 7.81 -8.29 16.37
N PRO A 2 8.18 -7.07 16.79
CA PRO A 2 8.35 -5.96 15.86
C PRO A 2 9.55 -6.21 14.95
N VAL A 3 9.30 -6.13 13.66
CA VAL A 3 10.33 -6.19 12.61
C VAL A 3 10.95 -4.79 12.47
N LEU A 4 12.22 -4.70 12.11
CA LEU A 4 12.89 -3.43 11.80
C LEU A 4 12.02 -2.61 10.81
N PRO A 5 11.51 -1.42 11.19
CA PRO A 5 10.64 -0.66 10.30
C PRO A 5 11.31 -0.36 8.95
N ARG A 6 10.56 -0.44 7.85
CA ARG A 6 11.06 -0.27 6.48
C ARG A 6 11.89 1.00 6.29
N GLU A 7 11.48 2.10 6.90
CA GLU A 7 12.23 3.37 6.88
C GLU A 7 13.57 3.29 7.62
N ALA A 8 13.61 2.57 8.75
CA ALA A 8 14.84 2.36 9.50
C ALA A 8 15.81 1.45 8.74
N PHE A 9 15.30 0.44 8.05
CA PHE A 9 16.08 -0.38 7.12
C PHE A 9 16.68 0.47 6.00
N ALA A 10 15.86 1.27 5.31
CA ALA A 10 16.33 2.13 4.21
C ALA A 10 17.40 3.12 4.65
N ARG A 11 17.24 3.76 5.82
CA ARG A 11 18.26 4.67 6.38
C ARG A 11 19.59 3.97 6.68
N ARG A 12 19.55 2.73 7.19
CA ARG A 12 20.76 1.95 7.49
C ARG A 12 21.45 1.49 6.19
N LEU A 13 20.67 1.11 5.20
CA LEU A 13 21.17 0.70 3.88
C LEU A 13 21.86 1.87 3.17
N ASP A 14 21.28 3.08 3.20
CA ASP A 14 21.89 4.30 2.64
C ASP A 14 23.18 4.72 3.37
N ALA A 15 23.35 4.32 4.63
CA ALA A 15 24.55 4.58 5.40
C ALA A 15 25.72 3.63 5.07
N LEU A 16 25.48 2.54 4.34
CA LEU A 16 26.54 1.60 3.97
C LEU A 16 27.54 2.24 3.00
N SER A 17 28.81 1.87 3.18
CA SER A 17 29.81 2.14 2.15
C SER A 17 29.51 1.33 0.88
N PRO A 18 30.00 1.72 -0.31
CA PRO A 18 29.81 0.95 -1.55
C PRO A 18 30.22 -0.53 -1.40
N THR A 19 31.38 -0.78 -0.78
CA THR A 19 31.87 -2.13 -0.51
C THR A 19 30.95 -2.89 0.42
N ALA A 20 30.48 -2.26 1.50
CA ALA A 20 29.56 -2.90 2.44
C ALA A 20 28.18 -3.18 1.80
N LEU A 21 27.66 -2.28 0.95
CA LEU A 21 26.43 -2.51 0.20
C LEU A 21 26.59 -3.68 -0.78
N ARG A 22 27.75 -3.77 -1.44
CA ARG A 22 28.08 -4.88 -2.34
C ARG A 22 28.16 -6.20 -1.60
N ASP A 23 28.88 -6.25 -0.48
CA ASP A 23 29.02 -7.46 0.31
C ASP A 23 27.66 -7.90 0.90
N PHE A 24 26.83 -6.94 1.32
CA PHE A 24 25.46 -7.20 1.75
C PHE A 24 24.59 -7.76 0.61
N ALA A 25 24.64 -7.17 -0.58
CA ALA A 25 23.92 -7.68 -1.75
C ALA A 25 24.41 -9.09 -2.14
N ALA A 26 25.73 -9.34 -2.11
CA ALA A 26 26.27 -10.66 -2.40
C ALA A 26 25.69 -11.73 -1.45
N ASP A 27 25.70 -11.44 -0.14
CA ASP A 27 25.15 -12.34 0.87
C ASP A 27 23.64 -12.56 0.71
N VAL A 28 22.88 -11.52 0.36
CA VAL A 28 21.42 -11.64 0.11
C VAL A 28 21.14 -12.56 -1.08
N TRP A 29 21.86 -12.42 -2.19
CA TRP A 29 21.65 -13.30 -3.35
C TRP A 29 22.11 -14.73 -3.08
N ALA A 30 23.24 -14.91 -2.41
CA ALA A 30 23.72 -16.23 -2.00
C ALA A 30 22.70 -16.95 -1.10
N ALA A 31 22.12 -16.24 -0.12
CA ALA A 31 21.08 -16.78 0.76
C ALA A 31 19.78 -17.17 0.03
N ARG A 32 19.52 -16.59 -1.15
CA ARG A 32 18.40 -16.96 -2.03
C ARG A 32 18.71 -18.16 -2.95
N GLY A 33 19.87 -18.79 -2.79
CA GLY A 33 20.29 -19.97 -3.54
C GLY A 33 21.02 -19.67 -4.86
N PHE A 34 21.53 -18.46 -5.05
CA PHE A 34 22.37 -18.12 -6.22
C PHE A 34 23.84 -18.43 -5.92
N ASP A 35 24.57 -19.02 -6.88
CA ASP A 35 26.03 -19.04 -6.83
C ASP A 35 26.53 -17.63 -7.11
N THR A 36 27.11 -16.98 -6.09
CA THR A 36 27.41 -15.54 -6.13
C THR A 36 28.91 -15.32 -6.06
N ARG A 37 29.46 -14.62 -7.06
CA ARG A 37 30.87 -14.23 -7.13
C ARG A 37 30.99 -12.72 -7.16
N VAL A 38 31.89 -12.18 -6.37
CA VAL A 38 32.27 -10.77 -6.43
C VAL A 38 33.30 -10.61 -7.54
N GLY A 39 33.11 -9.63 -8.43
CA GLY A 39 34.02 -9.39 -9.54
C GLY A 39 35.41 -8.93 -9.08
N ASP A 40 36.44 -9.36 -9.81
CA ASP A 40 37.85 -9.04 -9.52
C ASP A 40 38.17 -7.62 -10.00
N GLY A 41 37.95 -6.63 -9.12
CA GLY A 41 38.38 -5.24 -9.33
C GLY A 41 37.29 -4.30 -9.85
N ASP A 42 36.10 -4.82 -10.13
CA ASP A 42 34.87 -4.06 -10.32
C ASP A 42 33.95 -4.20 -9.10
N ASP A 43 33.18 -3.15 -8.81
CA ASP A 43 32.21 -3.17 -7.70
C ASP A 43 30.96 -4.01 -8.06
N SER A 44 31.05 -4.94 -9.02
CA SER A 44 29.96 -5.76 -9.55
C SER A 44 29.91 -7.15 -8.89
N LEU A 45 28.77 -7.82 -9.06
CA LEU A 45 28.55 -9.21 -8.66
C LEU A 45 28.08 -10.01 -9.88
N THR A 46 28.58 -11.23 -10.03
CA THR A 46 28.01 -12.23 -10.93
C THR A 46 27.20 -13.21 -10.09
N VAL A 47 25.91 -13.36 -10.39
CA VAL A 47 25.03 -14.32 -9.72
C VAL A 47 24.52 -15.33 -10.73
N THR A 48 24.67 -16.62 -10.43
CA THR A 48 24.29 -17.72 -11.31
C THR A 48 23.20 -18.55 -10.66
N ARG A 49 22.13 -18.84 -11.40
CA ARG A 49 21.09 -19.81 -11.00
C ARG A 49 20.55 -20.51 -12.24
N ASP A 50 20.41 -21.83 -12.14
CA ASP A 50 19.91 -22.67 -13.24
C ASP A 50 20.69 -22.47 -14.56
N GLY A 51 22.00 -22.21 -14.46
CA GLY A 51 22.89 -21.98 -15.60
C GLY A 51 22.77 -20.61 -16.27
N VAL A 52 21.99 -19.68 -15.69
CA VAL A 52 21.87 -18.30 -16.17
C VAL A 52 22.69 -17.39 -15.27
N ASP A 53 23.69 -16.74 -15.86
CA ASP A 53 24.50 -15.70 -15.22
C ASP A 53 23.79 -14.35 -15.32
N ARG A 54 23.81 -13.58 -14.24
CA ARG A 54 23.36 -12.20 -14.20
C ARG A 54 24.38 -11.32 -13.51
N THR A 55 24.53 -10.10 -14.01
CA THR A 55 25.39 -9.09 -13.44
C THR A 55 24.58 -8.13 -12.58
N VAL A 56 24.93 -8.08 -11.29
CA VAL A 56 24.31 -7.21 -10.30
C VAL A 56 25.28 -6.11 -9.92
N VAL A 57 24.87 -4.85 -10.04
CA VAL A 57 25.69 -3.68 -9.71
C VAL A 57 25.07 -2.92 -8.54
N PRO A 58 25.68 -3.02 -7.34
CA PRO A 58 25.32 -2.22 -6.19
C PRO A 58 25.79 -0.77 -6.34
N VAL A 59 24.88 0.18 -6.16
CA VAL A 59 25.15 1.62 -6.26
C VAL A 59 24.82 2.33 -4.95
N ALA A 60 25.81 3.07 -4.44
CA ALA A 60 25.66 3.95 -3.29
C ALA A 60 25.70 5.41 -3.76
N THR A 61 24.69 6.20 -3.39
CA THR A 61 24.44 7.57 -3.88
C THR A 61 25.55 8.56 -3.64
N ARG A 62 26.39 8.37 -2.62
CA ARG A 62 27.55 9.25 -2.40
C ARG A 62 28.50 9.29 -3.62
N ARG A 63 28.44 8.29 -4.51
CA ARG A 63 29.18 8.26 -5.77
C ARG A 63 28.39 8.73 -7.00
N LEU A 64 27.06 8.81 -6.95
CA LEU A 64 26.23 9.12 -8.13
C LEU A 64 26.14 10.61 -8.48
N ARG A 65 26.64 11.52 -7.64
CA ARG A 65 26.78 12.94 -8.02
C ARG A 65 27.86 13.08 -9.11
N GLY A 66 27.46 12.94 -10.37
CA GLY A 66 28.30 13.18 -11.55
C GLY A 66 28.76 11.92 -12.30
N LEU A 67 28.32 10.72 -11.91
CA LEU A 67 28.57 9.50 -12.67
C LEU A 67 27.36 9.16 -13.54
N SER A 68 27.50 9.34 -14.85
CA SER A 68 26.53 8.89 -15.87
C SER A 68 26.80 7.46 -16.36
N SER A 69 27.65 6.69 -15.67
CA SER A 69 28.05 5.35 -16.13
C SER A 69 28.34 4.42 -14.97
N VAL A 70 28.02 3.14 -15.18
CA VAL A 70 28.39 2.04 -14.30
C VAL A 70 29.92 1.96 -14.18
N PRO A 71 30.48 1.90 -12.96
CA PRO A 71 31.91 1.70 -12.77
C PRO A 71 32.37 0.41 -13.49
N GLY A 72 33.40 0.52 -14.34
CA GLY A 72 33.97 -0.63 -15.05
C GLY A 72 33.41 -0.89 -16.45
N GLY A 73 32.43 -0.11 -16.92
CA GLY A 73 31.87 -0.28 -18.27
C GLY A 73 31.08 -1.60 -18.45
N VAL A 74 30.68 -2.19 -17.33
CA VAL A 74 29.88 -3.42 -17.28
C VAL A 74 28.42 -3.07 -17.57
N ASP A 75 27.72 -3.93 -18.32
CA ASP A 75 26.30 -3.78 -18.59
C ASP A 75 25.50 -4.58 -17.53
N PRO A 76 24.81 -3.91 -16.58
CA PRO A 76 24.13 -4.59 -15.49
C PRO A 76 22.81 -5.21 -15.95
N ASP A 77 22.52 -6.43 -15.49
CA ASP A 77 21.17 -7.01 -15.55
C ASP A 77 20.29 -6.49 -14.39
N VAL A 78 20.93 -6.14 -13.26
CA VAL A 78 20.27 -5.66 -12.05
C VAL A 78 21.07 -4.53 -11.41
N VAL A 79 20.41 -3.44 -11.06
CA VAL A 79 20.98 -2.33 -10.29
C VAL A 79 20.40 -2.34 -8.89
N VAL A 80 21.26 -2.43 -7.88
CA VAL A 80 20.88 -2.46 -6.46
C VAL A 80 21.18 -1.12 -5.81
N ASP A 81 20.15 -0.34 -5.51
CA ASP A 81 20.29 1.00 -4.97
C ASP A 81 20.00 1.02 -3.47
N GLY A 82 21.04 1.28 -2.68
CA GLY A 82 20.92 1.37 -1.22
C GLY A 82 20.12 2.57 -0.72
N SER A 83 19.92 3.58 -1.56
CA SER A 83 19.32 4.88 -1.19
C SER A 83 17.85 5.04 -1.59
N GLY A 84 17.40 4.31 -2.62
CA GLY A 84 16.06 4.48 -3.18
C GLY A 84 15.87 5.74 -4.04
N THR A 85 16.93 6.30 -4.62
CA THR A 85 16.88 7.57 -5.36
C THR A 85 16.54 7.39 -6.84
N ASP A 86 16.05 8.46 -7.47
CA ASP A 86 15.77 8.47 -8.91
C ASP A 86 17.02 8.22 -9.75
N ALA A 87 18.21 8.57 -9.25
CA ALA A 87 19.48 8.33 -9.95
C ALA A 87 19.75 6.83 -10.16
N GLY A 88 19.48 5.99 -9.15
CA GLY A 88 19.60 4.54 -9.29
C GLY A 88 18.59 3.96 -10.29
N ARG A 89 17.37 4.52 -10.33
CA ARG A 89 16.33 4.12 -11.31
C ARG A 89 16.68 4.54 -12.73
N SER A 90 17.17 5.76 -12.91
CA SER A 90 17.65 6.24 -14.20
C SER A 90 18.81 5.39 -14.70
N LEU A 91 19.79 5.07 -13.84
CA LEU A 91 20.90 4.19 -14.21
C LEU A 91 20.40 2.80 -14.63
N ALA A 92 19.44 2.22 -13.91
CA ALA A 92 18.84 0.94 -14.30
C ALA A 92 18.16 1.05 -15.66
N ALA A 93 17.38 2.11 -15.90
CA ALA A 93 16.70 2.35 -17.17
C ALA A 93 17.66 2.57 -18.35
N ASP A 94 18.76 3.30 -18.14
CA ASP A 94 19.78 3.58 -19.15
C ASP A 94 20.47 2.30 -19.66
N HIS A 95 20.46 1.24 -18.84
CA HIS A 95 21.05 -0.06 -19.13
C HIS A 95 20.00 -1.17 -19.37
N ASP A 96 18.71 -0.83 -19.45
CA ASP A 96 17.59 -1.81 -19.49
C ASP A 96 17.65 -2.89 -18.38
N ALA A 97 18.21 -2.50 -17.23
CA ALA A 97 18.42 -3.34 -16.06
C ALA A 97 17.21 -3.35 -15.13
N SER A 98 17.07 -4.42 -14.34
CA SER A 98 16.10 -4.47 -13.25
C SER A 98 16.55 -3.58 -12.09
N TYR A 99 15.67 -2.68 -11.63
CA TYR A 99 15.94 -1.87 -10.43
C TYR A 99 15.55 -2.60 -9.15
N VAL A 100 16.40 -2.54 -8.14
CA VAL A 100 16.19 -3.09 -6.80
C VAL A 100 16.50 -2.02 -5.76
N GLY A 101 15.46 -1.42 -5.18
CA GLY A 101 15.61 -0.41 -4.14
C GLY A 101 15.61 -0.99 -2.72
N PRO A 102 15.65 -0.12 -1.69
CA PRO A 102 15.64 -0.56 -0.29
C PRO A 102 14.35 -1.31 0.07
N GLY A 103 13.22 -0.90 -0.49
CA GLY A 103 11.95 -1.61 -0.31
C GLY A 103 12.02 -3.05 -0.82
N ASP A 104 12.52 -3.24 -2.03
CA ASP A 104 12.56 -4.56 -2.66
C ASP A 104 13.61 -5.47 -1.98
N LEU A 105 14.72 -4.91 -1.50
CA LEU A 105 15.69 -5.64 -0.67
C LEU A 105 15.09 -6.06 0.67
N TYR A 106 14.33 -5.18 1.30
CA TYR A 106 13.62 -5.47 2.54
C TYR A 106 12.64 -6.64 2.36
N HIS A 107 11.81 -6.60 1.31
CA HIS A 107 10.92 -7.72 0.97
C HIS A 107 11.69 -9.00 0.66
N ARG A 108 12.77 -8.93 -0.13
CA ARG A 108 13.60 -10.12 -0.42
C ARG A 108 14.21 -10.75 0.82
N LEU A 109 14.59 -9.96 1.83
CA LEU A 109 15.09 -10.47 3.09
C LEU A 109 14.00 -11.13 3.94
N LEU A 110 12.80 -10.55 3.98
CA LEU A 110 11.70 -11.08 4.78
C LEU A 110 11.10 -12.35 4.20
N TYR A 111 10.98 -12.40 2.88
CA TYR A 111 10.17 -13.41 2.20
C TYR A 111 10.98 -14.30 1.26
N GLY A 112 12.15 -13.84 0.82
CA GLY A 112 13.00 -14.58 -0.11
C GLY A 112 14.13 -15.36 0.55
N VAL A 113 14.36 -15.19 1.86
CA VAL A 113 15.46 -15.78 2.62
C VAL A 113 14.90 -16.37 3.91
N ASP A 114 15.48 -17.48 4.37
CA ASP A 114 15.14 -18.04 5.68
C ASP A 114 15.27 -16.99 6.79
N ARG A 115 14.33 -16.97 7.73
CA ARG A 115 14.20 -15.91 8.73
C ARG A 115 15.43 -15.79 9.64
N GLU A 116 16.04 -16.91 10.03
CA GLU A 116 17.24 -16.88 10.87
C GLU A 116 18.44 -16.37 10.08
N VAL A 117 18.54 -16.77 8.81
CA VAL A 117 19.57 -16.28 7.89
C VAL A 117 19.40 -14.78 7.67
N ALA A 118 18.19 -14.30 7.38
CA ALA A 118 17.89 -12.88 7.19
C ALA A 118 18.23 -12.04 8.44
N ALA A 119 17.89 -12.53 9.63
CA ALA A 119 18.28 -11.90 10.88
C ALA A 119 19.81 -11.84 11.07
N GLY A 120 20.52 -12.91 10.71
CA GLY A 120 21.98 -12.94 10.71
C GLY A 120 22.61 -11.95 9.74
N LEU A 121 22.06 -11.81 8.53
CA LEU A 121 22.52 -10.84 7.53
C LEU A 121 22.33 -9.40 8.00
N LEU A 122 21.16 -9.08 8.54
CA LEU A 122 20.86 -7.75 9.08
C LEU A 122 21.77 -7.40 10.26
N HIS A 123 22.03 -8.36 11.14
CA HIS A 123 22.92 -8.15 12.28
C HIS A 123 24.35 -7.89 11.81
N ARG A 124 24.86 -8.72 10.89
CA ARG A 124 26.22 -8.63 10.35
C ARG A 124 26.47 -7.32 9.61
N HIS A 125 25.57 -6.94 8.71
CA HIS A 125 25.80 -5.83 7.77
C HIS A 125 25.24 -4.50 8.27
N LEU A 126 24.09 -4.50 8.95
CA LEU A 126 23.41 -3.28 9.37
C LEU A 126 23.50 -3.01 10.88
N GLY A 127 24.14 -3.90 11.64
CA GLY A 127 24.25 -3.79 13.11
C GLY A 127 22.89 -3.76 13.80
N ALA A 128 21.86 -4.36 13.20
CA ALA A 128 20.52 -4.48 13.79
C ALA A 128 20.07 -5.93 13.74
N PRO A 129 19.54 -6.49 14.84
CA PRO A 129 18.69 -7.66 14.72
C PRO A 129 17.43 -7.32 13.92
N LEU A 130 16.91 -8.29 13.16
CA LEU A 130 15.60 -8.18 12.48
C LEU A 130 14.48 -7.88 13.50
N HIS A 131 14.65 -8.37 14.72
CA HIS A 131 13.76 -8.18 15.84
C HIS A 131 14.35 -7.16 16.81
N VAL A 132 13.63 -6.06 17.02
CA VAL A 132 13.92 -5.20 18.16
C VAL A 132 13.34 -5.91 19.37
N ASP A 133 14.18 -6.44 20.24
CA ASP A 133 13.71 -6.81 21.57
C ASP A 133 13.12 -5.54 22.19
N GLU A 134 11.80 -5.53 22.39
CA GLU A 134 11.17 -4.58 23.29
C GLU A 134 11.69 -4.90 24.69
N SER A 135 12.93 -4.45 24.96
CA SER A 135 13.40 -4.37 26.33
C SER A 135 12.39 -3.50 27.05
N PRO A 136 11.69 -4.01 28.08
CA PRO A 136 10.71 -3.23 28.80
C PRO A 136 11.45 -2.00 29.32
N THR A 137 11.11 -0.84 28.79
CA THR A 137 11.63 0.44 29.25
C THR A 137 11.22 0.55 30.71
N THR A 138 12.11 0.14 31.61
CA THR A 138 11.93 0.32 33.04
C THR A 138 11.88 1.83 33.23
N PRO A 139 10.77 2.41 33.70
CA PRO A 139 10.69 3.85 33.87
C PRO A 139 11.78 4.25 34.85
N ALA A 140 12.73 5.06 34.38
CA ALA A 140 13.78 5.61 35.21
C ALA A 140 13.11 6.36 36.37
N GLY A 141 13.34 5.85 37.58
CA GLY A 141 12.82 6.43 38.81
C GLY A 141 13.24 7.89 38.95
N SER A 142 12.24 8.73 39.19
CA SER A 142 12.24 9.81 40.18
C SER A 142 13.61 10.08 40.84
N THR A 143 14.39 10.99 40.27
CA THR A 143 15.37 11.76 41.06
C THR A 143 14.71 13.04 41.54
N ASP A 144 14.52 13.06 42.87
CA ASP A 144 14.34 14.21 43.75
C ASP A 144 14.72 15.56 43.14
N ARG A 145 13.72 16.46 43.07
CA ARG A 145 13.91 17.88 42.82
C ARG A 145 13.79 18.59 44.18
N PRO A 146 14.86 19.24 44.70
CA PRO A 146 14.75 20.01 45.93
C PRO A 146 13.98 21.31 45.70
N GLU A 147 13.15 21.68 46.67
CA GLU A 147 12.44 22.97 46.76
C GLU A 147 13.40 24.17 46.75
N PRO A 148 13.05 25.28 46.08
CA PRO A 148 13.80 26.52 46.19
C PRO A 148 13.34 27.33 47.42
N THR A 149 14.23 27.47 48.39
CA THR A 149 14.13 28.47 49.46
C THR A 149 14.39 29.87 48.94
N ALA A 150 13.56 30.82 49.38
CA ALA A 150 13.69 32.26 49.19
C ALA A 150 14.95 32.83 49.87
N GLY A 151 15.55 33.86 49.26
CA GLY A 151 16.60 34.68 49.85
C GLY A 151 17.06 35.80 48.92
N ASP A 152 16.78 37.03 49.32
CA ASP A 152 17.20 38.33 48.76
C ASP A 152 18.73 38.47 48.62
N ASP A 153 19.21 39.21 47.61
CA ASP A 153 19.86 40.53 47.76
C ASP A 153 20.73 40.95 46.54
N ASP A 154 20.51 42.19 46.13
CA ASP A 154 21.45 43.22 45.64
C ASP A 154 22.46 42.95 44.49
N GLY A 155 22.10 43.52 43.33
CA GLY A 155 22.71 44.77 42.84
C GLY A 155 24.21 44.82 42.54
N ARG A 156 24.58 44.84 41.25
CA ARG A 156 25.58 45.79 40.71
C ARG A 156 25.59 45.87 39.20
N SER A 157 25.71 47.11 38.74
CA SER A 157 25.69 47.62 37.37
C SER A 157 26.85 47.14 36.49
N GLY A 158 26.59 47.05 35.18
CA GLY A 158 27.60 47.00 34.12
C GLY A 158 27.04 47.51 32.80
N LEU A 159 27.24 48.80 32.54
CA LEU A 159 26.88 49.56 31.33
C LEU A 159 27.83 49.28 30.15
N GLY A 160 27.28 49.29 28.93
CA GLY A 160 28.00 49.53 27.67
C GLY A 160 27.07 49.35 26.45
N LEU A 161 26.40 50.40 25.92
CA LEU A 161 26.85 51.29 24.82
C LEU A 161 27.23 50.48 23.56
N LEU A 162 26.56 50.53 22.38
CA LEU A 162 26.10 51.61 21.47
C LEU A 162 25.22 50.92 20.37
N ARG A 163 24.43 51.51 19.46
CA ARG A 163 23.85 52.84 19.21
C ARG A 163 23.12 52.74 17.84
N ARG A 164 21.79 52.83 17.88
CA ARG A 164 20.86 53.61 17.03
C ARG A 164 21.29 54.02 15.60
N ALA A 165 20.47 53.67 14.61
CA ALA A 165 19.92 54.59 13.59
C ALA A 165 18.69 53.97 12.88
N THR A 166 17.52 54.50 13.19
CA THR A 166 16.23 54.44 12.44
C THR A 166 16.12 55.70 11.55
N PRO A 167 14.98 56.02 10.89
CA PRO A 167 14.13 55.30 9.91
C PRO A 167 13.81 56.21 8.68
N ASP A 168 13.04 55.72 7.71
CA ASP A 168 12.12 56.47 6.82
C ASP A 168 11.35 55.39 6.00
N GLY A 169 10.03 55.38 5.80
CA GLY A 169 8.94 56.27 6.16
C GLY A 169 7.75 56.03 5.20
N GLY A 170 6.58 55.68 5.76
CA GLY A 170 5.24 55.91 5.19
C GLY A 170 4.59 54.76 4.39
N ASP A 171 3.29 54.46 4.52
CA ASP A 171 2.28 54.87 5.51
C ASP A 171 0.97 54.07 5.24
N LEU A 172 0.21 53.80 6.33
CA LEU A 172 -1.27 53.78 6.49
C LEU A 172 -2.13 52.94 5.52
N THR A 173 -2.86 51.89 5.97
CA THR A 173 -4.26 51.88 6.52
C THR A 173 -5.01 50.75 5.79
N THR A 174 -5.86 49.88 6.36
CA THR A 174 -7.12 50.11 7.09
C THR A 174 -7.60 48.79 7.72
N ALA A 175 -8.33 48.92 8.82
CA ALA A 175 -8.93 47.89 9.64
C ALA A 175 -10.26 47.30 9.08
N LEU A 176 -10.52 46.04 9.46
CA LEU A 176 -11.78 45.51 10.03
C LEU A 176 -13.12 45.75 9.29
N VAL A 177 -13.75 44.67 8.81
CA VAL A 177 -15.22 44.52 8.80
C VAL A 177 -15.61 43.11 9.27
N VAL A 178 -16.57 43.13 10.20
CA VAL A 178 -17.27 42.05 10.91
C VAL A 178 -18.24 41.31 10.00
N GLY A 179 -18.45 40.01 10.26
CA GLY A 179 -19.52 39.23 9.66
C GLY A 179 -19.99 38.09 10.56
N ALA A 180 -20.46 38.40 11.77
CA ALA A 180 -21.24 37.49 12.59
C ALA A 180 -22.66 37.39 12.02
N VAL A 181 -23.14 36.17 11.76
CA VAL A 181 -24.57 35.89 11.56
C VAL A 181 -25.01 34.89 12.61
N VAL A 182 -25.76 35.42 13.57
CA VAL A 182 -26.65 34.69 14.47
C VAL A 182 -27.96 34.46 13.70
N VAL A 183 -28.39 33.21 13.58
CA VAL A 183 -29.81 32.89 13.36
C VAL A 183 -30.25 31.96 14.47
N ALA A 184 -31.09 32.51 15.34
CA ALA A 184 -31.86 31.78 16.32
C ALA A 184 -33.31 31.63 15.82
N ALA A 185 -33.91 30.51 16.22
CA ALA A 185 -35.34 30.17 16.31
C ALA A 185 -36.05 29.65 15.04
N LEU A 186 -36.54 28.39 15.11
CA LEU A 186 -37.92 28.16 15.56
C LEU A 186 -38.16 26.71 16.05
N VAL A 187 -38.93 26.62 17.14
CA VAL A 187 -39.48 25.41 17.78
C VAL A 187 -40.88 25.12 17.21
N VAL A 188 -41.11 23.90 16.70
CA VAL A 188 -42.37 23.11 16.65
C VAL A 188 -41.91 21.66 16.38
N GLY A 189 -42.30 20.57 17.02
CA GLY A 189 -43.31 20.22 18.00
C GLY A 189 -43.59 18.71 17.86
N LEU A 190 -43.77 18.02 18.99
CA LEU A 190 -44.63 16.84 19.17
C LEU A 190 -44.42 15.57 18.31
N GLY A 191 -44.09 14.45 18.99
CA GLY A 191 -44.80 13.18 18.74
C GLY A 191 -43.97 11.89 18.73
N PRO A 192 -44.15 10.98 19.70
CA PRO A 192 -43.68 9.60 19.66
C PRO A 192 -44.74 8.68 19.02
N GLY A 193 -44.30 7.70 18.21
CA GLY A 193 -45.16 6.62 17.70
C GLY A 193 -44.29 5.54 17.07
N ALA A 194 -44.01 4.44 17.76
CA ALA A 194 -44.84 3.23 17.79
C ALA A 194 -44.86 2.49 16.44
N LEU A 195 -43.98 1.49 16.30
CA LEU A 195 -44.30 0.25 15.58
C LEU A 195 -43.84 -0.95 16.40
N THR A 196 -44.77 -1.41 17.22
CA THR A 196 -44.92 -2.80 17.64
C THR A 196 -44.96 -3.73 16.43
N GLY A 197 -44.24 -4.85 16.51
CA GLY A 197 -44.29 -5.92 15.52
C GLY A 197 -43.57 -7.19 16.00
N LEU A 198 -44.01 -7.73 17.13
CA LEU A 198 -43.68 -9.07 17.61
C LEU A 198 -44.33 -10.12 16.69
N VAL A 199 -43.54 -11.07 16.18
CA VAL A 199 -43.96 -12.47 16.02
C VAL A 199 -42.78 -13.37 16.41
N PRO A 200 -42.91 -14.16 17.49
CA PRO A 200 -41.97 -15.21 17.84
C PRO A 200 -42.33 -16.51 17.09
N GLY A 201 -41.32 -17.17 16.53
CA GLY A 201 -41.43 -18.49 15.94
C GLY A 201 -40.42 -19.44 16.57
N ASP A 202 -40.78 -19.97 17.74
CA ASP A 202 -40.12 -21.15 18.32
C ASP A 202 -40.43 -22.36 17.45
N GLY A 203 -39.36 -23.05 17.03
CA GLY A 203 -39.42 -24.29 16.26
C GLY A 203 -38.27 -25.19 16.67
N THR A 204 -38.50 -25.89 17.76
CA THR A 204 -37.63 -26.89 18.38
C THR A 204 -37.41 -28.12 17.49
N GLY A 205 -36.22 -28.71 17.59
CA GLY A 205 -36.05 -30.15 17.38
C GLY A 205 -34.90 -30.54 16.47
N SER A 206 -33.73 -30.80 17.05
CA SER A 206 -32.88 -31.92 16.62
C SER A 206 -32.03 -32.40 17.80
N THR A 207 -32.22 -33.69 18.07
CA THR A 207 -31.71 -34.49 19.18
C THR A 207 -30.20 -34.74 19.09
N PRO A 208 -29.48 -34.80 20.22
CA PRO A 208 -28.06 -35.18 20.27
C PRO A 208 -27.88 -36.69 20.11
N GLY A 209 -26.99 -37.09 19.19
CA GLY A 209 -26.51 -38.47 19.01
C GLY A 209 -25.15 -38.67 19.66
N ASP A 210 -25.02 -39.82 20.33
CA ASP A 210 -23.97 -40.26 21.26
C ASP A 210 -22.50 -40.24 20.76
N PRO A 211 -21.54 -40.21 21.71
CA PRO A 211 -20.10 -40.31 21.44
C PRO A 211 -19.69 -41.76 21.14
N VAL A 212 -18.92 -41.96 20.08
CA VAL A 212 -18.27 -43.25 19.81
C VAL A 212 -16.88 -43.27 20.41
N ASP A 213 -16.69 -44.32 21.20
CA ASP A 213 -15.56 -44.71 22.01
C ASP A 213 -14.27 -44.93 21.20
N VAL A 214 -13.16 -44.40 21.71
CA VAL A 214 -11.80 -44.59 21.21
C VAL A 214 -11.15 -45.66 22.07
N THR A 215 -10.82 -46.82 21.48
CA THR A 215 -9.93 -47.80 22.12
C THR A 215 -8.96 -48.39 21.09
N GLY A 216 -7.67 -48.31 21.43
CA GLY A 216 -6.53 -48.50 20.54
C GLY A 216 -6.05 -49.94 20.33
N GLY A 217 -4.97 -50.05 19.55
CA GLY A 217 -4.22 -51.28 19.32
C GLY A 217 -3.02 -51.07 18.40
N GLN A 218 -1.87 -50.76 18.97
CA GLN A 218 -0.55 -50.95 18.32
C GLN A 218 -0.23 -52.45 18.26
N THR A 219 0.24 -52.94 17.11
CA THR A 219 1.44 -53.79 16.97
C THR A 219 1.78 -53.98 15.49
N GLY A 220 3.06 -53.84 15.12
CA GLY A 220 3.53 -53.82 13.74
C GLY A 220 3.80 -55.19 13.11
N VAL A 221 4.30 -55.14 11.86
CA VAL A 221 5.41 -55.91 11.23
C VAL A 221 5.26 -55.78 9.70
N ASN A 222 6.41 -55.63 9.03
CA ASN A 222 6.63 -55.63 7.58
C ASN A 222 5.85 -56.70 6.80
N ASP A 223 5.33 -56.36 5.61
CA ASP A 223 5.71 -57.05 4.37
C ASP A 223 5.19 -56.40 3.09
N THR A 224 5.92 -56.69 2.03
CA THR A 224 5.89 -56.11 0.68
C THR A 224 4.78 -56.71 -0.21
N ASN A 225 4.18 -55.87 -1.07
CA ASN A 225 3.38 -56.18 -2.27
C ASN A 225 2.12 -57.06 -2.14
N ALA A 226 0.95 -56.44 -2.25
CA ALA A 226 -0.13 -56.91 -3.12
C ALA A 226 -1.18 -55.81 -3.38
N SER A 227 -1.50 -55.64 -4.67
CA SER A 227 -2.59 -54.82 -5.20
C SER A 227 -3.93 -55.25 -4.60
N GLY A 228 -4.62 -54.30 -3.96
CA GLY A 228 -5.95 -54.46 -3.40
C GLY A 228 -6.62 -53.10 -3.26
N SER A 229 -7.45 -52.75 -4.24
CA SER A 229 -8.34 -51.59 -4.22
C SER A 229 -9.29 -51.69 -3.03
N VAL A 230 -9.06 -50.85 -2.02
CA VAL A 230 -9.93 -50.68 -0.85
C VAL A 230 -10.08 -49.18 -0.59
N GLY A 231 -11.29 -48.67 -0.81
CA GLY A 231 -11.85 -47.45 -0.21
C GLY A 231 -11.20 -46.13 -0.63
N ALA A 232 -11.90 -45.32 -1.42
CA ALA A 232 -11.58 -43.91 -1.64
C ALA A 232 -11.60 -43.15 -0.30
N ILE A 233 -10.42 -43.04 0.33
CA ILE A 233 -10.15 -42.10 1.41
C ILE A 233 -10.21 -40.72 0.73
N GLY A 234 -11.19 -39.90 1.12
CA GLY A 234 -11.59 -38.69 0.41
C GLY A 234 -10.40 -37.85 -0.05
N ALA A 235 -10.29 -37.65 -1.37
CA ALA A 235 -9.35 -36.71 -1.94
C ALA A 235 -9.57 -35.38 -1.22
N THR A 236 -8.54 -34.89 -0.53
CA THR A 236 -8.59 -33.54 0.03
C THR A 236 -8.83 -32.61 -1.16
N PRO A 237 -9.78 -31.65 -1.08
CA PRO A 237 -9.98 -30.73 -2.18
C PRO A 237 -8.64 -30.07 -2.51
N ASP A 238 -8.24 -30.11 -3.78
CA ASP A 238 -7.10 -29.33 -4.26
C ASP A 238 -7.50 -27.85 -4.19
N TYR A 239 -7.20 -27.21 -3.06
CA TYR A 239 -7.42 -25.78 -2.84
C TYR A 239 -6.47 -24.97 -3.74
N PRO A 240 -6.88 -23.77 -4.18
CA PRO A 240 -6.01 -22.84 -4.89
C PRO A 240 -4.79 -22.45 -4.04
N PRO A 241 -3.68 -22.01 -4.65
CA PRO A 241 -2.58 -21.40 -3.92
C PRO A 241 -3.09 -20.29 -2.98
N GLY A 242 -2.63 -20.33 -1.72
CA GLY A 242 -3.04 -19.41 -0.66
C GLY A 242 -4.39 -19.70 -0.01
N LEU A 243 -5.15 -20.70 -0.48
CA LEU A 243 -6.36 -21.15 0.20
C LEU A 243 -6.14 -22.51 0.87
N SER A 244 -6.83 -22.70 1.99
CA SER A 244 -6.92 -23.98 2.67
C SER A 244 -8.30 -24.15 3.26
N ARG A 245 -8.58 -25.33 3.83
CA ARG A 245 -9.78 -25.55 4.61
C ARG A 245 -9.86 -24.64 5.83
N ASP A 246 -8.71 -24.30 6.40
CA ASP A 246 -8.60 -23.65 7.71
C ASP A 246 -8.44 -22.12 7.61
N GLY A 247 -8.33 -21.58 6.40
CA GLY A 247 -8.23 -20.13 6.19
C GLY A 247 -7.54 -19.74 4.90
N VAL A 248 -7.03 -18.50 4.89
CA VAL A 248 -6.40 -17.84 3.76
C VAL A 248 -4.99 -17.41 4.15
N ASP A 249 -4.01 -17.79 3.34
CA ASP A 249 -2.70 -17.16 3.29
C ASP A 249 -2.78 -16.04 2.23
N GLY A 250 -3.03 -14.82 2.69
CA GLY A 250 -3.27 -13.67 1.84
C GLY A 250 -2.09 -13.32 0.93
N GLU A 251 -0.86 -13.56 1.39
CA GLU A 251 0.36 -13.33 0.61
C GLU A 251 0.45 -14.34 -0.53
N ALA A 252 0.36 -15.64 -0.22
CA ALA A 252 0.39 -16.69 -1.23
C ALA A 252 -0.75 -16.56 -2.26
N LEU A 253 -1.94 -16.11 -1.82
CA LEU A 253 -3.06 -15.85 -2.73
C LEU A 253 -2.81 -14.62 -3.62
N SER A 254 -2.25 -13.54 -3.06
CA SER A 254 -1.89 -12.33 -3.81
C SER A 254 -0.82 -12.60 -4.87
N ASP A 255 0.19 -13.40 -4.54
CA ASP A 255 1.23 -13.84 -5.47
C ASP A 255 0.65 -14.68 -6.62
N ALA A 256 -0.20 -15.65 -6.31
CA ALA A 256 -0.85 -16.48 -7.33
C ALA A 256 -1.81 -15.66 -8.20
N HIS A 257 -2.53 -14.70 -7.61
CA HIS A 257 -3.36 -13.76 -8.34
C HIS A 257 -2.51 -12.88 -9.29
N HIS A 258 -1.37 -12.38 -8.81
CA HIS A 258 -0.43 -11.62 -9.62
C HIS A 258 0.16 -12.45 -10.77
N GLU A 259 0.62 -13.68 -10.49
CA GLU A 259 1.13 -14.60 -11.50
C GLU A 259 0.07 -14.92 -12.56
N TYR A 260 -1.18 -15.13 -12.15
CA TYR A 260 -2.27 -15.37 -13.08
C TYR A 260 -2.53 -14.15 -13.99
N LEU A 261 -2.46 -12.93 -13.48
CA LEU A 261 -2.66 -11.74 -14.31
C LEU A 261 -1.42 -11.35 -15.12
N SER A 262 -0.24 -11.84 -14.73
CA SER A 262 1.00 -11.60 -15.46
C SER A 262 0.86 -12.08 -16.92
N ASN A 263 1.18 -11.19 -17.85
CA ASN A 263 1.05 -11.40 -19.30
C ASN A 263 -0.39 -11.62 -19.81
N ARG A 264 -1.41 -11.18 -19.07
CA ARG A 264 -2.79 -11.17 -19.55
C ARG A 264 -3.33 -9.73 -19.56
N SER A 265 -4.12 -9.43 -20.58
CA SER A 265 -4.91 -8.20 -20.59
C SER A 265 -6.15 -8.39 -19.71
N TYR A 266 -6.70 -7.32 -19.14
CA TYR A 266 -7.91 -7.36 -18.33
C TYR A 266 -8.54 -5.99 -18.15
N THR A 267 -9.82 -5.96 -17.79
CA THR A 267 -10.48 -4.77 -17.25
C THR A 267 -10.70 -4.95 -15.76
N LEU A 268 -10.25 -3.99 -14.96
CA LEU A 268 -10.45 -3.95 -13.51
C LEU A 268 -11.39 -2.79 -13.18
N VAL A 269 -12.41 -3.07 -12.38
CA VAL A 269 -13.33 -2.08 -11.83
C VAL A 269 -13.19 -2.04 -10.32
N GLU A 270 -12.79 -0.90 -9.79
CA GLU A 270 -12.76 -0.62 -8.36
C GLU A 270 -13.87 0.37 -8.00
N ARG A 271 -14.56 0.13 -6.90
CA ARG A 271 -15.51 1.07 -6.31
C ARG A 271 -15.21 1.18 -4.82
N SER A 272 -15.14 2.38 -4.31
CA SER A 272 -15.01 2.61 -2.88
C SER A 272 -15.97 3.70 -2.43
N ASP A 273 -16.68 3.41 -1.36
CA ASP A 273 -17.55 4.33 -0.65
C ASP A 273 -17.04 4.43 0.79
N ALA A 274 -16.66 5.61 1.26
CA ALA A 274 -16.25 5.82 2.64
C ALA A 274 -16.55 7.26 3.05
N PRO A 275 -17.22 7.53 4.19
CA PRO A 275 -17.46 8.90 4.60
C PRO A 275 -16.16 9.66 4.93
N HIS A 276 -16.20 10.96 4.67
CA HIS A 276 -15.13 11.94 4.89
C HIS A 276 -14.46 11.80 6.28
N GLU A 277 -15.26 11.59 7.33
CA GLU A 277 -14.81 11.55 8.72
C GLU A 277 -13.90 10.34 9.05
N ALA A 278 -13.86 9.30 8.20
CA ALA A 278 -12.94 8.16 8.34
C ALA A 278 -11.49 8.50 8.01
N THR A 279 -11.28 9.41 7.07
CA THR A 279 -10.00 9.54 6.38
C THR A 279 -9.27 10.81 6.85
N ARG A 280 -7.94 10.80 6.84
CA ARG A 280 -7.12 11.83 7.51
C ARG A 280 -6.90 13.08 6.65
N ARG A 281 -7.63 13.18 5.53
CA ARG A 281 -7.50 14.20 4.50
C ARG A 281 -8.90 14.44 3.91
N ASP A 282 -9.12 15.58 3.25
CA ASP A 282 -10.32 15.96 2.47
C ASP A 282 -10.76 15.00 1.33
N TRP A 283 -10.97 13.70 1.59
CA TRP A 283 -11.08 12.70 0.52
C TRP A 283 -12.47 12.02 0.44
N GLU A 284 -12.95 12.01 -0.81
CA GLU A 284 -13.71 11.01 -1.57
C GLU A 284 -14.76 10.14 -0.86
N HIS A 285 -16.04 10.54 -0.95
CA HIS A 285 -17.17 9.73 -0.49
C HIS A 285 -17.47 8.54 -1.41
N HIS A 286 -17.22 8.73 -2.69
CA HIS A 286 -17.56 7.80 -3.76
C HIS A 286 -16.47 7.89 -4.82
N ARG A 287 -15.76 6.79 -5.05
CA ARG A 287 -14.75 6.68 -6.10
C ARG A 287 -15.04 5.45 -6.92
N ARG A 288 -15.02 5.60 -8.23
CA ARG A 288 -15.04 4.50 -9.19
C ARG A 288 -13.82 4.60 -10.10
N THR A 289 -12.98 3.60 -10.08
CA THR A 289 -11.83 3.47 -10.98
C THR A 289 -12.11 2.35 -11.97
N VAL A 290 -11.87 2.59 -13.25
CA VAL A 290 -11.85 1.55 -14.29
C VAL A 290 -10.47 1.56 -14.91
N GLN A 291 -9.75 0.45 -14.79
CA GLN A 291 -8.47 0.24 -15.46
C GLN A 291 -8.66 -0.76 -16.60
N ARG A 292 -8.30 -0.39 -17.81
CA ARG A 292 -8.14 -1.31 -18.94
C ARG A 292 -6.67 -1.56 -19.13
N VAL A 293 -6.23 -2.79 -18.93
CA VAL A 293 -4.82 -3.20 -19.00
C VAL A 293 -4.67 -4.10 -20.21
N GLU A 294 -3.86 -3.68 -21.19
CA GLU A 294 -3.47 -4.52 -22.32
C GLU A 294 -2.18 -5.28 -21.99
N SER A 295 -1.24 -4.59 -21.33
CA SER A 295 0.00 -5.15 -20.79
C SER A 295 0.50 -4.28 -19.64
N GLU A 296 1.57 -4.70 -18.95
CA GLU A 296 2.18 -3.91 -17.86
C GLU A 296 2.66 -2.52 -18.32
N SER A 297 3.04 -2.38 -19.59
CA SER A 297 3.50 -1.11 -20.16
C SER A 297 2.40 -0.32 -20.87
N ARG A 298 1.20 -0.91 -21.08
CA ARG A 298 0.11 -0.29 -21.82
C ARG A 298 -1.23 -0.44 -21.13
N PHE A 299 -1.74 0.64 -20.56
CA PHE A 299 -3.04 0.66 -19.89
C PHE A 299 -3.68 2.05 -19.86
N LEU A 300 -5.00 2.07 -19.63
CA LEU A 300 -5.81 3.26 -19.45
C LEU A 300 -6.59 3.15 -18.14
N GLU A 301 -6.35 4.07 -17.23
CA GLU A 301 -7.11 4.25 -16.00
C GLU A 301 -8.07 5.44 -16.12
N SER A 302 -9.31 5.27 -15.68
CA SER A 302 -10.29 6.35 -15.53
C SER A 302 -10.90 6.27 -14.13
N THR A 303 -10.55 7.24 -13.29
CA THR A 303 -11.15 7.44 -11.97
C THR A 303 -12.16 8.56 -12.02
N ARG A 304 -13.34 8.33 -11.43
CA ARG A 304 -14.35 9.37 -11.20
C ARG A 304 -14.77 9.32 -9.75
N GLY A 305 -14.98 10.48 -9.15
CA GLY A 305 -15.45 10.52 -7.79
C GLY A 305 -16.04 11.85 -7.36
N TRP A 306 -16.45 11.87 -6.09
CA TRP A 306 -16.95 13.04 -5.38
C TRP A 306 -16.13 13.24 -4.11
N ARG A 307 -15.45 14.38 -3.99
CA ARG A 307 -14.76 14.80 -2.76
C ARG A 307 -15.64 15.77 -1.98
N THR A 308 -15.61 15.72 -0.66
CA THR A 308 -16.18 16.76 0.22
C THR A 308 -15.05 17.33 1.05
N PHE A 309 -15.03 18.64 1.19
CA PHE A 309 -14.06 19.41 1.94
C PHE A 309 -14.58 19.73 3.35
N GLU A 310 -13.68 20.10 4.27
CA GLU A 310 -14.03 20.46 5.66
C GLU A 310 -15.14 21.53 5.77
N ASN A 311 -15.27 22.43 4.78
CA ASN A 311 -16.32 23.46 4.75
C ASN A 311 -17.71 22.93 4.32
N GLY A 312 -17.86 21.62 4.10
CA GLY A 312 -19.08 20.97 3.65
C GLY A 312 -19.40 21.11 2.15
N THR A 313 -18.56 21.82 1.39
CA THR A 313 -18.65 21.84 -0.08
C THR A 313 -18.11 20.54 -0.64
N GLY A 314 -18.64 20.10 -1.79
CA GLY A 314 -18.09 18.97 -2.49
C GLY A 314 -17.92 19.23 -3.97
N ASP A 315 -17.05 18.44 -4.60
CA ASP A 315 -16.64 18.62 -5.98
C ASP A 315 -16.52 17.26 -6.68
N ARG A 316 -17.00 17.21 -7.92
CA ARG A 316 -16.77 16.06 -8.80
C ARG A 316 -15.42 16.18 -9.44
N PHE A 317 -14.73 15.06 -9.52
CA PHE A 317 -13.49 14.99 -10.27
C PHE A 317 -13.49 13.77 -11.19
N THR A 318 -12.75 13.91 -12.29
CA THR A 318 -12.36 12.82 -13.18
C THR A 318 -10.86 12.89 -13.39
N VAL A 319 -10.19 11.76 -13.22
CA VAL A 319 -8.79 11.58 -13.59
C VAL A 319 -8.74 10.48 -14.64
N ASP A 320 -8.28 10.82 -15.83
CA ASP A 320 -7.95 9.82 -16.85
C ASP A 320 -6.42 9.75 -16.97
N GLN A 321 -5.85 8.55 -16.95
CA GLN A 321 -4.43 8.32 -17.09
C GLN A 321 -4.17 7.25 -18.15
N TYR A 322 -3.46 7.63 -19.21
CA TYR A 322 -2.97 6.72 -20.23
C TYR A 322 -1.48 6.47 -20.01
N THR A 323 -1.07 5.21 -20.05
CA THR A 323 0.35 4.82 -20.01
C THR A 323 0.63 3.88 -21.18
N ALA A 324 1.67 4.18 -21.96
CA ALA A 324 2.15 3.37 -23.07
C ALA A 324 3.66 3.62 -23.25
N ASP A 325 4.45 2.56 -23.40
CA ASP A 325 5.86 2.62 -23.81
C ASP A 325 6.73 3.61 -23.00
N GLY A 326 6.51 3.65 -21.67
CA GLY A 326 7.25 4.52 -20.74
C GLY A 326 6.78 5.99 -20.73
N LEU A 327 5.78 6.35 -21.53
CA LEU A 327 5.05 7.61 -21.43
C LEU A 327 3.82 7.42 -20.54
N SER A 328 3.60 8.34 -19.61
CA SER A 328 2.36 8.43 -18.84
C SER A 328 1.77 9.83 -18.94
N VAL A 329 0.52 9.91 -19.37
CA VAL A 329 -0.22 11.16 -19.57
C VAL A 329 -1.50 11.11 -18.75
N SER A 330 -1.69 12.09 -17.87
CA SER A 330 -2.92 12.22 -17.09
C SER A 330 -3.66 13.51 -17.39
N ARG A 331 -4.99 13.42 -17.46
CA ARG A 331 -5.93 14.53 -17.54
C ARG A 331 -6.76 14.57 -16.26
N VAL A 332 -6.71 15.67 -15.53
CA VAL A 332 -7.53 15.92 -14.34
C VAL A 332 -8.56 16.97 -14.67
N ASN A 333 -9.83 16.65 -14.41
CA ASN A 333 -10.96 17.55 -14.56
C ASN A 333 -11.72 17.62 -13.25
N ALA A 334 -11.78 18.80 -12.65
CA ALA A 334 -12.54 19.12 -11.43
C ALA A 334 -13.53 20.24 -11.76
N SER A 335 -14.72 20.24 -11.14
CA SER A 335 -15.90 20.97 -11.67
C SER A 335 -15.70 22.48 -11.86
N ASP A 336 -14.81 23.09 -11.07
CA ASP A 336 -14.55 24.54 -11.07
C ASP A 336 -13.08 24.89 -11.37
N GLU A 337 -12.29 23.93 -11.85
CA GLU A 337 -10.87 24.12 -12.16
C GLU A 337 -10.60 23.92 -13.66
N PRO A 338 -9.62 24.65 -14.24
CA PRO A 338 -9.18 24.37 -15.59
C PRO A 338 -8.65 22.94 -15.68
N VAL A 339 -8.86 22.30 -16.83
CA VAL A 339 -8.35 20.95 -17.09
C VAL A 339 -6.82 20.96 -16.93
N GLU A 340 -6.32 20.12 -16.03
CA GLU A 340 -4.89 19.96 -15.79
C GLU A 340 -4.36 18.76 -16.57
N TYR A 341 -3.25 18.95 -17.28
CA TYR A 341 -2.52 17.88 -17.96
C TYR A 341 -1.19 17.65 -17.27
N ARG A 342 -0.83 16.37 -17.07
CA ARG A 342 0.51 15.99 -16.61
C ARG A 342 1.10 14.97 -17.57
N VAL A 343 2.35 15.17 -17.92
CA VAL A 343 3.11 14.28 -18.79
C VAL A 343 4.36 13.82 -18.03
N ARG A 344 4.55 12.51 -17.92
CA ARG A 344 5.71 11.89 -17.29
C ARG A 344 6.37 10.93 -18.27
N ARG A 345 7.70 10.95 -18.33
CA ARG A 345 8.51 10.03 -19.15
C ARG A 345 9.34 9.14 -18.23
N GLY A 346 9.55 7.89 -18.64
CA GLY A 346 10.25 6.89 -17.83
C GLY A 346 9.45 6.41 -16.61
N HIS A 347 8.16 6.76 -16.54
CA HIS A 347 7.31 6.35 -15.41
C HIS A 347 6.70 4.99 -15.70
N ARG A 348 7.16 3.97 -15.00
CA ARG A 348 6.46 2.68 -14.90
C ARG A 348 5.41 2.84 -13.82
N ASN A 349 4.18 3.14 -14.23
CA ASN A 349 3.05 2.95 -13.34
C ASN A 349 2.76 1.46 -13.29
N ASP A 350 2.55 0.97 -12.08
CA ASP A 350 2.33 -0.43 -11.86
C ASP A 350 0.83 -0.69 -11.67
N PRO A 351 0.13 -1.33 -12.63
CA PRO A 351 -1.26 -1.72 -12.44
C PRO A 351 -1.43 -2.78 -11.34
N ARG A 352 -0.35 -3.28 -10.72
CA ARG A 352 -0.36 -4.26 -9.62
C ARG A 352 -0.96 -3.77 -8.31
N GLY A 353 -1.43 -2.52 -8.23
CA GLY A 353 -2.13 -2.01 -7.05
C GLY A 353 -3.34 -2.86 -6.63
N ALA A 354 -3.87 -3.73 -7.48
CA ALA A 354 -4.97 -4.62 -7.13
C ALA A 354 -4.55 -5.84 -6.29
N SER A 355 -3.36 -6.43 -6.54
CA SER A 355 -2.90 -7.62 -5.81
C SER A 355 -2.72 -7.35 -4.32
N TRP A 356 -2.12 -6.22 -3.95
CA TRP A 356 -1.96 -5.86 -2.54
C TRP A 356 -3.30 -5.76 -1.80
N ARG A 357 -4.39 -5.42 -2.50
CA ARG A 357 -5.73 -5.34 -1.89
C ARG A 357 -6.31 -6.71 -1.60
N VAL A 358 -6.00 -7.72 -2.41
CA VAL A 358 -6.35 -9.11 -2.14
C VAL A 358 -5.68 -9.56 -0.86
N GLU A 359 -4.37 -9.35 -0.73
CA GLU A 359 -3.61 -9.65 0.49
C GLU A 359 -4.21 -8.91 1.68
N HIS A 360 -4.35 -7.58 1.58
CA HIS A 360 -4.79 -6.74 2.68
C HIS A 360 -6.18 -7.14 3.20
N TYR A 361 -7.18 -7.21 2.32
CA TYR A 361 -8.57 -7.47 2.73
C TYR A 361 -8.88 -8.93 3.04
N LEU A 362 -8.01 -9.88 2.71
CA LEU A 362 -8.17 -11.30 3.06
C LEU A 362 -7.10 -11.78 4.04
N SER A 363 -6.47 -10.85 4.77
CA SER A 363 -5.44 -11.14 5.79
C SER A 363 -6.01 -11.42 7.19
N GLY A 364 -7.33 -11.56 7.32
CA GLY A 364 -7.96 -11.81 8.60
C GLY A 364 -7.83 -13.28 9.05
N GLU A 365 -7.92 -13.48 10.37
CA GLU A 365 -7.62 -14.77 10.99
C GLU A 365 -8.78 -15.78 10.92
N ASN A 366 -9.98 -15.34 10.55
CA ASN A 366 -11.21 -16.15 10.62
C ASN A 366 -11.87 -16.36 9.26
N ALA A 367 -11.06 -16.37 8.19
CA ALA A 367 -11.55 -16.61 6.85
C ALA A 367 -12.12 -18.03 6.70
N THR A 368 -13.26 -18.14 6.03
CA THR A 368 -13.89 -19.42 5.68
C THR A 368 -13.85 -19.61 4.17
N VAL A 369 -13.50 -20.82 3.72
CA VAL A 369 -13.40 -21.16 2.29
C VAL A 369 -14.41 -22.24 1.96
N THR A 370 -15.31 -21.95 1.02
CA THR A 370 -16.31 -22.90 0.52
C THR A 370 -16.10 -23.13 -0.98
N GLU A 371 -16.06 -24.38 -1.40
CA GLU A 371 -16.03 -24.74 -2.81
C GLU A 371 -17.43 -24.60 -3.42
N GLU A 372 -17.51 -23.96 -4.58
CA GLU A 372 -18.74 -23.76 -5.33
C GLU A 372 -18.54 -24.23 -6.77
N GLU A 373 -19.48 -25.00 -7.31
CA GLU A 373 -19.48 -25.41 -8.71
C GLU A 373 -20.35 -24.43 -9.50
N THR A 374 -19.74 -23.72 -10.45
CA THR A 374 -20.44 -22.76 -11.31
C THR A 374 -20.52 -23.28 -12.74
N ALA A 375 -21.27 -22.59 -13.61
CA ALA A 375 -21.34 -22.92 -15.02
C ALA A 375 -19.95 -22.87 -15.72
N ASP A 376 -19.04 -22.05 -15.19
CA ASP A 376 -17.67 -21.86 -15.71
C ASP A 376 -16.64 -22.75 -15.00
N GLY A 377 -17.11 -23.74 -14.25
CA GLY A 377 -16.30 -24.70 -13.49
C GLY A 377 -16.17 -24.37 -12.01
N ARG A 378 -15.23 -25.04 -11.36
CA ARG A 378 -15.00 -24.91 -9.92
C ARG A 378 -14.55 -23.50 -9.53
N ARG A 379 -15.09 -22.98 -8.43
CA ARG A 379 -14.72 -21.71 -7.78
C ARG A 379 -14.63 -21.91 -6.26
N PHE A 380 -13.96 -20.99 -5.60
CA PHE A 380 -13.86 -20.95 -4.15
C PHE A 380 -14.37 -19.62 -3.65
N ARG A 381 -15.40 -19.67 -2.82
CA ARG A 381 -15.91 -18.50 -2.12
C ARG A 381 -15.19 -18.36 -0.78
N VAL A 382 -14.56 -17.21 -0.59
CA VAL A 382 -13.87 -16.84 0.64
C VAL A 382 -14.69 -15.80 1.36
N VAL A 383 -14.95 -16.00 2.66
CA VAL A 383 -15.61 -15.00 3.51
C VAL A 383 -14.77 -14.79 4.76
N ASP A 384 -14.28 -13.55 4.93
CA ASP A 384 -13.46 -13.15 6.08
C ASP A 384 -14.18 -12.08 6.90
N PRO A 385 -14.60 -12.39 8.15
CA PRO A 385 -15.25 -11.43 9.04
C PRO A 385 -14.25 -10.61 9.86
N SER A 386 -12.94 -10.82 9.71
CA SER A 386 -11.92 -10.15 10.52
C SER A 386 -11.24 -9.04 9.72
N PRO A 387 -11.18 -7.80 10.24
CA PRO A 387 -10.48 -6.75 9.54
C PRO A 387 -8.97 -7.02 9.46
N PRO A 388 -8.26 -6.39 8.50
CA PRO A 388 -6.82 -6.49 8.37
C PRO A 388 -6.09 -6.19 9.69
N THR A 389 -4.98 -6.88 9.94
CA THR A 389 -4.23 -6.78 11.20
C THR A 389 -3.80 -5.34 11.52
N ASP A 390 -3.35 -4.59 10.52
CA ASP A 390 -2.93 -3.19 10.67
C ASP A 390 -4.09 -2.27 11.07
N TRP A 391 -5.34 -2.63 10.78
CA TRP A 391 -6.52 -1.89 11.24
C TRP A 391 -6.90 -2.26 12.67
N ARG A 392 -6.78 -3.54 13.05
CA ARG A 392 -7.05 -4.02 14.41
C ARG A 392 -6.09 -3.41 15.44
N GLU A 393 -4.83 -3.20 15.05
CA GLU A 393 -3.79 -2.63 15.90
C GLU A 393 -3.81 -1.09 15.94
N ASN A 394 -4.66 -0.44 15.15
CA ASN A 394 -4.71 1.02 15.05
C ASN A 394 -5.69 1.64 16.06
N ASP A 395 -5.15 2.21 17.14
CA ASP A 395 -5.91 2.87 18.20
C ASP A 395 -6.73 4.10 17.75
N ARG A 396 -6.52 4.61 16.53
CA ARG A 396 -7.23 5.78 16.00
C ARG A 396 -8.49 5.44 15.23
N VAL A 397 -8.69 4.18 14.87
CA VAL A 397 -9.83 3.74 14.05
C VAL A 397 -10.31 2.40 14.58
N THR A 398 -11.54 2.37 15.09
CA THR A 398 -12.19 1.11 15.43
C THR A 398 -12.94 0.63 14.20
N VAL A 399 -12.71 -0.62 13.77
CA VAL A 399 -13.45 -1.24 12.67
C VAL A 399 -14.37 -2.31 13.24
N THR A 400 -15.68 -2.17 13.00
CA THR A 400 -16.72 -3.13 13.37
C THR A 400 -17.45 -3.64 12.12
N ASP A 401 -18.22 -4.72 12.28
CA ASP A 401 -19.07 -5.27 11.21
C ASP A 401 -18.32 -5.54 9.89
N TYR A 402 -17.02 -5.80 10.01
CA TYR A 402 -16.15 -6.08 8.88
C TYR A 402 -16.56 -7.38 8.21
N ARG A 403 -16.59 -7.37 6.88
CA ARG A 403 -16.77 -8.57 6.09
C ARG A 403 -16.18 -8.38 4.70
N ALA A 404 -15.15 -9.14 4.38
CA ALA A 404 -14.66 -9.34 3.03
C ALA A 404 -15.25 -10.63 2.44
N GLU A 405 -15.66 -10.57 1.18
CA GLU A 405 -16.07 -11.73 0.39
C GLU A 405 -15.35 -11.72 -0.94
N ALA A 406 -14.73 -12.84 -1.30
CA ALA A 406 -14.04 -13.01 -2.58
C ALA A 406 -14.45 -14.29 -3.30
N THR A 407 -14.39 -14.25 -4.62
CA THR A 407 -14.54 -15.42 -5.49
C THR A 407 -13.19 -15.71 -6.14
N VAL A 408 -12.70 -16.94 -5.98
CA VAL A 408 -11.34 -17.33 -6.37
C VAL A 408 -11.37 -18.51 -7.35
N HIS A 409 -10.60 -18.38 -8.43
CA HIS A 409 -10.35 -19.43 -9.41
C HIS A 409 -9.43 -20.51 -8.82
N PRO A 410 -9.52 -21.79 -9.25
CA PRO A 410 -8.55 -22.85 -8.93
C PRO A 410 -7.07 -22.52 -9.09
N ALA A 411 -6.73 -21.46 -9.83
CA ALA A 411 -5.37 -21.01 -10.09
C ALA A 411 -4.89 -19.90 -9.14
N GLY A 412 -5.67 -19.53 -8.12
CA GLY A 412 -5.35 -18.44 -7.19
C GLY A 412 -5.81 -17.04 -7.67
N TYR A 413 -6.49 -16.96 -8.80
CA TYR A 413 -7.00 -15.71 -9.33
C TYR A 413 -8.32 -15.28 -8.69
N VAL A 414 -8.30 -14.18 -7.93
CA VAL A 414 -9.50 -13.52 -7.41
C VAL A 414 -10.26 -12.78 -8.54
N THR A 415 -11.45 -13.25 -8.87
CA THR A 415 -12.32 -12.64 -9.91
C THR A 415 -13.08 -11.42 -9.37
N SER A 416 -13.47 -11.48 -8.10
CA SER A 416 -14.19 -10.41 -7.41
C SER A 416 -13.86 -10.41 -5.92
N LEU A 417 -13.83 -9.22 -5.33
CA LEU A 417 -13.66 -8.97 -3.91
C LEU A 417 -14.61 -7.83 -3.50
N SER A 418 -15.40 -8.06 -2.47
CA SER A 418 -16.27 -7.03 -1.89
C SER A 418 -16.04 -6.96 -0.39
N VAL A 419 -15.90 -5.75 0.13
CA VAL A 419 -15.68 -5.49 1.54
C VAL A 419 -16.75 -4.53 2.01
N ARG A 420 -17.32 -4.83 3.17
CA ARG A 420 -18.17 -3.92 3.93
C ARG A 420 -17.65 -3.81 5.35
N MET A 421 -17.81 -2.66 5.95
CA MET A 421 -17.34 -2.39 7.29
C MET A 421 -18.05 -1.16 7.85
N THR A 422 -18.06 -1.07 9.17
CA THR A 422 -18.32 0.17 9.89
C THR A 422 -17.03 0.60 10.54
N PHE A 423 -16.70 1.87 10.45
CA PHE A 423 -15.56 2.43 11.17
C PHE A 423 -16.02 3.53 12.12
N GLU A 424 -15.33 3.63 13.24
CA GLU A 424 -15.47 4.72 14.19
C GLU A 424 -14.13 5.44 14.31
N ARG A 425 -14.16 6.76 14.14
CA ARG A 425 -12.99 7.62 14.26
C ARG A 425 -13.36 8.92 14.94
N ASN A 426 -12.67 9.28 16.02
CA ASN A 426 -12.95 10.51 16.78
C ASN A 426 -14.43 10.67 17.19
N GLY A 427 -15.14 9.56 17.47
CA GLY A 427 -16.56 9.55 17.81
C GLY A 427 -17.53 9.63 16.61
N SER A 428 -17.00 9.75 15.40
CA SER A 428 -17.77 9.68 14.16
C SER A 428 -17.85 8.26 13.63
N VAL A 429 -19.06 7.78 13.35
CA VAL A 429 -19.31 6.45 12.81
C VAL A 429 -19.66 6.56 11.32
N GLY A 430 -19.06 5.71 10.51
CA GLY A 430 -19.27 5.67 9.06
C GLY A 430 -19.29 4.27 8.49
N GLU A 431 -20.05 4.09 7.41
CA GLU A 431 -20.08 2.84 6.65
C GLU A 431 -19.08 2.90 5.49
N GLY A 432 -18.22 1.89 5.39
CA GLY A 432 -17.28 1.71 4.30
C GLY A 432 -17.69 0.55 3.40
N ARG A 433 -17.60 0.76 2.09
CA ARG A 433 -17.74 -0.28 1.08
C ARG A 433 -16.55 -0.23 0.11
N PHE A 434 -16.03 -1.39 -0.24
CA PHE A 434 -15.06 -1.54 -1.31
C PHE A 434 -15.48 -2.70 -2.22
N VAL A 435 -15.32 -2.53 -3.52
CA VAL A 435 -15.58 -3.56 -4.53
C VAL A 435 -14.44 -3.54 -5.53
N LEU A 436 -13.98 -4.72 -5.89
CA LEU A 436 -12.97 -4.98 -6.90
C LEU A 436 -13.50 -6.12 -7.78
N GLU A 437 -13.61 -5.87 -9.07
CA GLU A 437 -14.16 -6.79 -10.06
C GLU A 437 -13.25 -6.81 -11.28
N TYR A 438 -12.92 -8.01 -11.75
CA TYR A 438 -12.20 -8.19 -13.01
C TYR A 438 -13.14 -8.68 -14.10
N ASP A 439 -12.89 -8.22 -15.32
CA ASP A 439 -13.61 -8.59 -16.53
C ASP A 439 -12.65 -8.68 -17.74
N ASP A 440 -13.11 -9.24 -18.85
CA ASP A 440 -12.40 -9.29 -20.14
C ASP A 440 -10.94 -9.79 -20.05
N VAL A 441 -10.67 -10.74 -19.15
CA VAL A 441 -9.33 -11.29 -18.95
C VAL A 441 -8.86 -12.06 -20.19
N GLY A 442 -7.70 -11.67 -20.73
CA GLY A 442 -7.12 -12.16 -21.97
C GLY A 442 -7.63 -11.47 -23.24
N ASN A 443 -8.63 -10.58 -23.14
CA ASN A 443 -9.31 -10.00 -24.31
C ASN A 443 -9.38 -8.46 -24.31
N THR A 444 -8.77 -7.80 -23.32
CA THR A 444 -8.76 -6.34 -23.25
C THR A 444 -7.71 -5.73 -24.18
N SER A 445 -8.03 -4.59 -24.81
CA SER A 445 -7.11 -3.78 -25.61
C SER A 445 -7.24 -2.30 -25.23
N VAL A 446 -6.19 -1.52 -25.47
CA VAL A 446 -6.11 -0.11 -25.05
C VAL A 446 -5.66 0.77 -26.21
N SER A 447 -6.59 1.55 -26.73
CA SER A 447 -6.30 2.61 -27.71
C SER A 447 -5.85 3.90 -27.04
N GLU A 448 -4.98 4.64 -27.71
CA GLU A 448 -4.56 5.97 -27.26
C GLU A 448 -5.76 6.94 -27.19
N PRO A 449 -6.00 7.58 -26.03
CA PRO A 449 -7.08 8.56 -25.91
C PRO A 449 -6.77 9.88 -26.62
N PRO A 450 -7.79 10.58 -27.15
CA PRO A 450 -7.59 11.84 -27.88
C PRO A 450 -7.03 13.00 -27.04
N PHE A 451 -7.08 12.91 -25.70
CA PHE A 451 -6.48 13.94 -24.84
C PHE A 451 -4.95 13.88 -24.79
N VAL A 452 -4.34 12.79 -25.26
CA VAL A 452 -2.88 12.61 -25.23
C VAL A 452 -2.20 13.65 -26.10
N ASP A 453 -2.70 13.85 -27.33
CA ASP A 453 -2.19 14.90 -28.24
C ASP A 453 -2.28 16.30 -27.63
N GLU A 454 -3.41 16.62 -26.99
CA GLU A 454 -3.63 17.90 -26.33
C GLU A 454 -2.66 18.10 -25.15
N ALA A 455 -2.47 17.06 -24.33
CA ALA A 455 -1.55 17.09 -23.20
C ALA A 455 -0.09 17.28 -23.65
N LEU A 456 0.33 16.60 -24.73
CA LEU A 456 1.67 16.73 -25.30
C LEU A 456 1.91 18.11 -25.91
N ALA A 457 0.91 18.68 -26.57
CA ALA A 457 0.97 20.05 -27.08
C ALA A 457 1.11 21.06 -25.93
N ASN A 458 0.32 20.91 -24.86
CA ASN A 458 0.39 21.77 -23.67
C ASN A 458 1.76 21.68 -22.97
N ALA A 459 2.31 20.47 -22.82
CA ALA A 459 3.62 20.27 -22.24
C ALA A 459 4.76 20.89 -23.08
N SER A 460 4.62 20.87 -24.41
CA SER A 460 5.63 21.41 -25.33
C SER A 460 5.65 22.94 -25.35
N ASN A 461 4.52 23.59 -25.08
CA ASN A 461 4.40 25.04 -25.14
C ASN A 461 4.99 25.76 -23.91
N GLY A 462 5.39 25.05 -22.85
CA GLY A 462 6.01 25.64 -21.65
C GLY A 462 5.12 26.62 -20.87
N THR A 463 3.92 26.90 -21.36
CA THR A 463 2.93 27.73 -20.68
C THR A 463 2.33 26.91 -19.56
N THR A 464 2.89 27.04 -18.36
CA THR A 464 2.10 26.76 -17.15
C THR A 464 0.86 27.63 -17.28
N PRO A 465 -0.36 27.05 -17.36
CA PRO A 465 -1.57 27.87 -17.46
C PRO A 465 -1.56 28.80 -16.26
N ALA A 466 -1.45 30.11 -16.52
CA ALA A 466 -1.63 31.09 -15.48
C ALA A 466 -3.01 30.80 -14.89
N ARG A 467 -3.06 30.46 -13.60
CA ARG A 467 -4.31 30.34 -12.85
C ARG A 467 -5.11 31.59 -13.16
N THR A 468 -6.17 31.47 -13.95
CA THR A 468 -7.07 32.60 -14.22
C THR A 468 -7.66 32.95 -12.87
N GLU A 469 -7.10 33.96 -12.21
CA GLU A 469 -7.70 34.55 -11.03
C GLU A 469 -9.08 35.01 -11.49
N ASN A 470 -10.13 34.33 -11.01
CA ASN A 470 -11.49 34.80 -11.21
C ASN A 470 -11.54 36.20 -10.62
N ALA A 471 -11.52 37.20 -11.50
CA ALA A 471 -11.71 38.59 -11.15
C ALA A 471 -13.01 38.65 -10.34
N THR A 472 -12.87 38.99 -9.06
CA THR A 472 -14.01 39.22 -8.18
C THR A 472 -14.92 40.22 -8.86
N ALA A 473 -16.10 39.78 -9.28
CA ALA A 473 -17.12 40.67 -9.82
C ALA A 473 -17.52 41.62 -8.69
N THR A 474 -17.09 42.87 -8.79
CA THR A 474 -17.57 43.95 -7.92
C THR A 474 -19.10 44.03 -8.07
N PRO A 475 -19.89 43.87 -6.98
CA PRO A 475 -21.32 44.05 -7.06
C PRO A 475 -21.62 45.51 -7.43
N ALA A 476 -22.55 45.70 -8.38
CA ALA A 476 -23.02 47.03 -8.76
C ALA A 476 -23.70 47.71 -7.56
N PRO A 477 -23.46 49.02 -7.32
CA PRO A 477 -24.19 49.76 -6.31
C PRO A 477 -25.66 49.94 -6.73
N GLU A 478 -26.58 49.74 -5.78
CA GLU A 478 -28.02 50.00 -5.90
C GLU A 478 -28.36 51.49 -6.07
#